data_AF-A0A6D2J2C5-F1
#
_entry.id   AF-A0A6D2J2C5-F1
#
_cell.length_a   1.000
_cell.length_b   1.000
_cell.length_c   1.000
_cell.angle_alpha   90.00
_cell.angle_beta   90.00
_cell.angle_gamma   90.00
#
_symmetry.space_group_name_H-M   'P 1'
#
loop_
_entity.id
_entity.type
_entity.pdbx_description
1 polymer ?
#
loop_
_entity_poly.entity_id
_entity_poly.type
_entity_poly.pdbx_seq_one_letter_code
_entity_poly.pdbx_strand_id
1 'polypeptide(L)'
;MAYFEFLEVEKDHQEAGNDPTKKPAVVDLVDVKIGNDYELVVTTFCGLYRYRLGDVLRVTGFYNKSPQFRFVGRQKVILSIDADKTYEEDLLKAVANGKLLLEPHNLMLVDFTSRPDYSSVPGHYVLYWELGRKVKDAKLEPDPDVMEECCFAVEESLDSVYRRFRKNDKSVGPLEIKVVRPGAFDELMNFFVDRGSSVSQYKTPRSVTNEEALKILDAAVVSNFFSQKIPSWELKELHSTI
;
A
#
# COMPACT_ATOMS: atom_id res chain seq x y z
N MET A 1 -15.94 -3.34 -28.15
CA MET A 1 -14.68 -2.71 -28.58
C MET A 1 -14.44 -1.48 -27.73
N ALA A 2 -13.21 -1.02 -27.57
CA ALA A 2 -12.88 0.22 -26.87
C ALA A 2 -11.62 0.81 -27.51
N TYR A 3 -11.42 2.11 -27.33
CA TYR A 3 -10.17 2.79 -27.65
C TYR A 3 -9.37 3.00 -26.37
N PHE A 4 -8.08 2.71 -26.43
CA PHE A 4 -7.19 2.71 -25.27
C PHE A 4 -6.08 3.74 -25.45
N GLU A 5 -6.00 4.66 -24.50
CA GLU A 5 -4.95 5.65 -24.33
C GLU A 5 -4.21 5.37 -23.00
N PHE A 6 -3.00 5.87 -22.87
CA PHE A 6 -2.12 5.60 -21.73
C PHE A 6 -1.50 6.89 -21.23
N LEU A 7 -1.81 7.27 -20.00
CA LEU A 7 -1.24 8.45 -19.34
C LEU A 7 0.06 8.04 -18.64
N GLU A 8 1.19 8.60 -19.05
CA GLU A 8 2.49 8.24 -18.46
C GLU A 8 2.54 8.61 -16.96
N VAL A 9 2.99 7.66 -16.13
CA VAL A 9 3.19 7.83 -14.69
C VAL A 9 4.69 8.02 -14.46
N GLU A 10 5.09 9.23 -14.06
CA GLU A 10 6.48 9.50 -13.69
C GLU A 10 6.83 8.70 -12.41
N LYS A 11 7.94 7.94 -12.45
CA LYS A 11 8.40 7.08 -11.34
C LYS A 11 9.00 7.88 -10.17
N ASP A 12 9.32 9.14 -10.38
CA ASP A 12 9.87 10.02 -9.34
C ASP A 12 8.75 10.83 -8.69
N HIS A 13 8.23 10.29 -7.58
CA HIS A 13 7.49 11.10 -6.60
C HIS A 13 8.39 12.02 -5.77
N GLN A 14 9.69 12.11 -6.11
CA GLN A 14 10.64 13.06 -5.54
C GLN A 14 10.51 14.40 -6.28
N GLU A 15 9.88 15.37 -5.61
CA GLU A 15 9.94 16.80 -5.92
C GLU A 15 9.84 17.17 -7.41
N ALA A 16 8.80 16.71 -8.10
CA ALA A 16 8.25 17.56 -9.15
C ALA A 16 7.48 18.68 -8.46
N GLY A 17 8.17 19.81 -8.24
CA GLY A 17 7.49 21.09 -8.32
C GLY A 17 6.57 21.01 -9.54
N ASN A 18 5.27 21.15 -9.30
CA ASN A 18 4.22 20.99 -10.29
C ASN A 18 4.45 22.06 -11.37
N ASP A 19 5.34 21.80 -12.34
CA ASP A 19 5.61 22.70 -13.44
C ASP A 19 4.34 22.68 -14.31
N PRO A 20 3.54 23.77 -14.30
CA PRO A 20 2.27 23.81 -14.99
C PRO A 20 2.43 23.74 -16.53
N THR A 21 3.66 23.68 -17.04
CA THR A 21 3.97 23.56 -18.47
C THR A 21 4.19 22.13 -18.97
N LYS A 22 4.50 21.16 -18.09
CA LYS A 22 4.58 19.73 -18.47
C LYS A 22 3.17 19.14 -18.50
N LYS A 23 2.55 19.12 -19.69
CA LYS A 23 1.34 18.31 -19.88
C LYS A 23 1.70 16.83 -19.73
N PRO A 24 1.01 16.04 -18.91
CA PRO A 24 1.29 14.62 -18.81
C PRO A 24 0.99 14.00 -20.19
N ALA A 25 1.98 13.28 -20.73
CA ALA A 25 1.91 12.73 -22.07
C ALA A 25 0.91 11.57 -22.08
N VAL A 26 -0.21 11.77 -22.76
CA VAL A 26 -1.13 10.68 -23.13
C VAL A 26 -0.65 10.12 -24.46
N VAL A 27 -0.39 8.82 -24.50
CA VAL A 27 0.07 8.10 -25.70
C VAL A 27 -0.96 7.06 -26.14
N ASP A 28 -0.95 6.73 -27.43
CA ASP A 28 -1.79 5.68 -27.98
C ASP A 28 -1.26 4.29 -27.61
N LEU A 29 -2.11 3.26 -27.72
CA LEU A 29 -1.77 1.87 -27.42
C LEU A 29 -0.47 1.38 -28.07
N VAL A 30 -0.13 1.87 -29.26
CA VAL A 30 1.05 1.43 -30.02
C VAL A 30 2.33 2.19 -29.66
N ASP A 31 2.21 3.32 -28.96
CA ASP A 31 3.33 4.23 -28.65
C ASP A 31 3.85 4.05 -27.21
N VAL A 32 3.31 3.08 -26.46
CA VAL A 32 3.75 2.75 -25.12
C VAL A 32 5.17 2.18 -25.11
N LYS A 33 5.96 2.51 -24.09
CA LYS A 33 7.37 2.10 -23.99
C LYS A 33 7.56 0.97 -22.97
N ILE A 34 8.32 -0.05 -23.34
CA ILE A 34 8.67 -1.17 -22.44
C ILE A 34 9.37 -0.61 -21.19
N GLY A 35 8.92 -1.06 -20.01
CA GLY A 35 9.49 -0.66 -18.73
C GLY A 35 8.83 0.56 -18.09
N ASN A 36 8.05 1.35 -18.85
CA ASN A 36 7.32 2.51 -18.33
C ASN A 36 5.96 2.09 -17.74
N ASP A 37 5.50 2.90 -16.78
CA ASP A 37 4.22 2.74 -16.10
C ASP A 37 3.22 3.75 -16.65
N TYR A 38 2.01 3.29 -16.90
CA TYR A 38 0.95 4.11 -17.47
C TYR A 38 -0.37 3.88 -16.74
N GLU A 39 -1.11 4.95 -16.51
CA GLU A 39 -2.51 4.85 -16.12
C GLU A 39 -3.38 4.62 -17.36
N LEU A 40 -4.28 3.64 -17.27
CA LEU A 40 -5.17 3.29 -18.37
C LEU A 40 -6.29 4.32 -18.56
N VAL A 41 -6.42 4.83 -19.78
CA VAL A 41 -7.49 5.75 -20.20
C VAL A 41 -8.32 5.05 -21.28
N VAL A 42 -9.64 4.95 -21.07
CA VAL A 42 -10.53 4.16 -21.94
C VAL A 42 -11.63 5.03 -22.53
N THR A 43 -11.85 4.89 -23.84
CA THR A 43 -13.07 5.35 -24.51
C THR A 43 -13.91 4.15 -24.95
N THR A 44 -15.16 4.04 -24.51
CA THR A 44 -16.04 2.89 -24.78
C THR A 44 -17.26 3.30 -25.60
N PHE A 45 -17.90 2.33 -26.26
CA PHE A 45 -19.18 2.56 -26.99
C PHE A 45 -20.35 2.89 -26.06
N CYS A 46 -20.20 2.67 -24.75
CA CYS A 46 -21.22 2.95 -23.74
C CYS A 46 -21.13 4.37 -23.17
N GLY A 47 -20.39 5.28 -23.83
CA GLY A 47 -20.36 6.70 -23.48
C GLY A 47 -19.32 7.10 -22.43
N LEU A 48 -18.34 6.25 -22.13
CA LEU A 48 -17.14 6.68 -21.41
C LEU A 48 -16.17 7.28 -22.42
N TYR A 49 -15.77 8.54 -22.24
CA TYR A 49 -14.85 9.26 -23.13
C TYR A 49 -13.60 9.66 -22.37
N ARG A 50 -12.44 9.15 -22.81
CA ARG A 50 -11.13 9.38 -22.17
C ARG A 50 -11.20 9.17 -20.66
N TYR A 51 -11.93 8.14 -20.23
CA TYR A 51 -12.17 7.86 -18.83
C TYR A 51 -10.92 7.24 -18.20
N ARG A 52 -10.37 7.92 -17.20
CA ARG A 52 -9.25 7.43 -16.39
C ARG A 52 -9.74 6.28 -15.51
N LEU A 53 -9.24 5.07 -15.78
CA LEU A 53 -9.64 3.88 -15.03
C LEU A 53 -9.01 3.83 -13.63
N GLY A 54 -7.92 4.58 -13.41
CA GLY A 54 -7.14 4.59 -12.17
C GLY A 54 -6.16 3.43 -12.03
N ASP A 55 -6.18 2.47 -12.97
CA ASP A 55 -5.30 1.29 -13.00
C ASP A 55 -3.95 1.66 -13.62
N VAL A 56 -2.85 1.32 -12.94
CA VAL A 56 -1.47 1.49 -13.40
C VAL A 56 -0.95 0.18 -13.97
N LEU A 57 -0.40 0.26 -15.18
CA LEU A 57 0.06 -0.86 -15.98
C LEU A 57 1.51 -0.64 -16.40
N ARG A 58 2.38 -1.62 -16.15
CA ARG A 58 3.76 -1.62 -16.65
C ARG A 58 3.83 -2.38 -17.95
N VAL A 59 4.37 -1.77 -19.01
CA VAL A 59 4.61 -2.46 -20.27
C VAL A 59 5.75 -3.46 -20.10
N THR A 60 5.50 -4.75 -20.33
CA THR A 60 6.50 -5.82 -20.17
C THR A 60 7.01 -6.37 -21.49
N GLY A 61 6.33 -6.09 -22.59
CA GLY A 61 6.69 -6.60 -23.91
C GLY A 61 5.57 -6.39 -24.91
N PHE A 62 5.69 -7.04 -26.07
CA PHE A 62 4.70 -6.99 -27.15
C PHE A 62 4.47 -8.40 -27.69
N TYR A 63 3.21 -8.73 -27.94
CA TYR A 63 2.83 -9.86 -28.78
C TYR A 63 2.45 -9.32 -30.16
N ASN A 64 3.32 -9.54 -31.14
CA ASN A 64 3.27 -8.85 -32.44
C ASN A 64 3.31 -7.31 -32.23
N LYS A 65 2.23 -6.60 -32.58
CA LYS A 65 2.08 -5.16 -32.40
C LYS A 65 1.24 -4.77 -31.17
N SER A 66 0.72 -5.75 -30.43
CA SER A 66 -0.12 -5.49 -29.25
C SER A 66 0.75 -5.50 -27.98
N PRO A 67 0.73 -4.43 -27.17
CA PRO A 67 1.50 -4.40 -25.93
C PRO A 67 0.97 -5.42 -24.91
N GLN A 68 1.89 -5.92 -24.07
CA GLN A 68 1.60 -6.77 -22.93
C GLN A 68 1.91 -6.00 -21.65
N PHE A 69 1.01 -6.10 -20.67
CA PHE A 69 1.09 -5.33 -19.44
C PHE A 69 1.15 -6.24 -18.21
N ARG A 70 1.93 -5.82 -17.22
CA ARG A 70 1.82 -6.28 -15.83
C ARG A 70 0.99 -5.28 -15.07
N PHE A 71 -0.04 -5.75 -14.37
CA PHE A 71 -0.81 -4.91 -13.45
C PHE A 71 0.09 -4.50 -12.28
N VAL A 72 0.22 -3.19 -12.06
CA VAL A 72 1.04 -2.61 -10.99
C VAL A 72 0.17 -2.33 -9.77
N GLY A 73 -0.97 -1.67 -9.98
CA GLY A 73 -1.89 -1.31 -8.90
C GLY A 73 -2.90 -0.25 -9.35
N ARG A 74 -3.45 0.49 -8.40
CA ARG A 74 -4.22 1.71 -8.64
C ARG A 74 -3.48 2.92 -8.08
N GLN A 75 -3.56 4.08 -8.71
CA GLN A 75 -3.08 5.36 -8.15
C GLN A 75 -3.98 5.81 -7.00
N LYS A 76 -3.99 5.05 -5.90
CA LYS A 76 -4.64 5.41 -4.66
C LYS A 76 -3.58 5.54 -3.59
N VAL A 77 -3.32 6.78 -3.17
CA VAL A 77 -2.59 7.03 -1.93
C VAL A 77 -3.48 6.53 -0.80
N ILE A 78 -2.96 5.59 0.00
CA ILE A 78 -3.73 4.95 1.07
C ILE A 78 -3.28 5.41 2.46
N LEU A 79 -2.05 5.91 2.59
CA LEU A 79 -1.49 6.44 3.83
C LEU A 79 -0.65 7.70 3.53
N SER A 80 -0.72 8.65 4.45
CA SER A 80 0.01 9.92 4.42
C SER A 80 -0.09 10.57 5.80
N ILE A 81 1.02 10.94 6.44
CA ILE A 81 1.00 11.70 7.71
C ILE A 81 1.33 13.17 7.46
N ASP A 82 2.35 13.42 6.63
CA ASP A 82 2.81 14.74 6.21
C ASP A 82 2.76 14.79 4.66
N ALA A 83 3.80 15.27 3.98
CA ALA A 83 3.90 15.20 2.53
C ALA A 83 4.26 13.80 1.97
N ASP A 84 4.35 12.78 2.82
CA ASP A 84 4.61 11.40 2.42
C ASP A 84 3.36 10.80 1.79
N LYS A 85 3.55 9.98 0.76
CA LYS A 85 2.45 9.39 -0.02
C LYS A 85 2.74 7.92 -0.25
N THR A 86 2.18 7.09 0.61
CA THR A 86 2.30 5.64 0.46
C THR A 86 1.13 5.11 -0.35
N TYR A 87 1.46 4.48 -1.48
CA TYR A 87 0.52 3.82 -2.36
C TYR A 87 0.21 2.39 -1.90
N GLU A 88 -0.93 1.87 -2.35
CA GLU A 88 -1.37 0.52 -1.98
C GLU A 88 -0.34 -0.55 -2.37
N GLU A 89 0.30 -0.42 -3.53
CA GLU A 89 1.30 -1.37 -3.99
C GLU A 89 2.57 -1.39 -3.12
N ASP A 90 3.01 -0.22 -2.64
CA ASP A 90 4.23 -0.12 -1.84
C ASP A 90 3.99 -0.63 -0.43
N LEU A 91 2.80 -0.38 0.13
CA LEU A 91 2.40 -0.99 1.38
C LEU A 91 2.29 -2.52 1.24
N LEU A 92 1.70 -3.03 0.15
CA LEU A 92 1.61 -4.47 -0.10
C LEU A 92 3.00 -5.12 -0.20
N LYS A 93 3.96 -4.47 -0.89
CA LYS A 93 5.35 -4.92 -0.97
C LYS A 93 6.02 -4.89 0.41
N ALA A 94 5.85 -3.80 1.16
CA ALA A 94 6.44 -3.65 2.49
C ALA A 94 5.92 -4.70 3.48
N VAL A 95 4.60 -4.94 3.50
CA VAL A 95 3.98 -6.01 4.30
C VAL A 95 4.43 -7.39 3.81
N ALA A 96 4.61 -7.59 2.50
CA ALA A 96 5.13 -8.84 1.96
C ALA A 96 6.57 -9.13 2.43
N ASN A 97 7.41 -8.11 2.61
CA ASN A 97 8.74 -8.27 3.18
C ASN A 97 8.68 -8.54 4.69
N GLY A 98 7.87 -7.76 5.43
CA GLY A 98 7.71 -7.93 6.88
C GLY A 98 7.18 -9.33 7.25
N LYS A 99 6.19 -9.86 6.53
CA LYS A 99 5.61 -11.18 6.83
C LYS A 99 6.58 -12.36 6.61
N LEU A 100 7.68 -12.18 5.87
CA LEU A 100 8.68 -13.26 5.70
C LEU A 100 9.34 -13.62 7.03
N LEU A 101 9.46 -12.65 7.95
CA LEU A 101 9.99 -12.85 9.30
C LEU A 101 9.07 -13.70 10.18
N LEU A 102 7.80 -13.86 9.80
CA LEU A 102 6.85 -14.71 10.51
C LEU A 102 7.02 -16.21 10.17
N GLU A 103 7.59 -16.53 9.00
CA GLU A 103 7.65 -17.91 8.50
C GLU A 103 8.44 -18.87 9.42
N PRO A 104 9.63 -18.51 9.96
CA PRO A 104 10.37 -19.37 10.88
C PRO A 104 9.62 -19.67 12.18
N HIS A 105 8.68 -18.80 12.56
CA HIS A 105 7.89 -18.92 13.79
C HIS A 105 6.56 -19.68 13.57
N ASN A 106 6.36 -20.28 12.39
CA ASN A 106 5.13 -20.98 11.98
C ASN A 106 3.86 -20.10 12.04
N LEU A 107 4.05 -18.79 11.91
CA LEU A 107 2.99 -17.80 11.82
C LEU A 107 2.73 -17.45 10.35
N MET A 108 1.50 -17.05 10.05
CA MET A 108 1.12 -16.53 8.74
C MET A 108 0.24 -15.29 8.91
N LEU A 109 0.43 -14.30 8.06
CA LEU A 109 -0.49 -13.18 7.96
C LEU A 109 -1.72 -13.62 7.17
N VAL A 110 -2.89 -13.62 7.82
CA VAL A 110 -4.18 -13.99 7.22
C VAL A 110 -4.70 -12.83 6.39
N ASP A 111 -4.83 -11.66 7.00
CA ASP A 111 -5.16 -10.41 6.31
C ASP A 111 -4.63 -9.20 7.08
N PHE A 112 -4.66 -8.04 6.44
CA PHE A 112 -4.25 -6.78 7.05
C PHE A 112 -4.97 -5.55 6.49
N THR A 113 -5.05 -4.51 7.30
CA THR A 113 -5.42 -3.15 6.88
C THR A 113 -4.52 -2.13 7.55
N SER A 114 -4.64 -0.85 7.20
CA SER A 114 -3.87 0.24 7.77
C SER A 114 -4.73 1.46 8.08
N ARG A 115 -4.16 2.39 8.84
CA ARG A 115 -4.65 3.77 8.97
C ARG A 115 -3.49 4.72 9.28
N PRO A 116 -3.58 6.00 8.90
CA PRO A 116 -2.76 7.03 9.51
C PRO A 116 -3.31 7.37 10.90
N ASP A 117 -2.45 7.42 11.91
CA ASP A 117 -2.82 7.83 13.26
C ASP A 117 -2.21 9.20 13.57
N TYR A 118 -3.10 10.19 13.76
CA TYR A 118 -2.77 11.57 14.09
C TYR A 118 -2.99 11.89 15.57
N SER A 119 -3.31 10.89 16.41
CA SER A 119 -3.50 11.10 17.85
C SER A 119 -2.19 11.36 18.60
N SER A 120 -1.07 10.85 18.08
CA SER A 120 0.28 11.14 18.57
C SER A 120 0.93 12.28 17.79
N VAL A 121 1.90 12.96 18.40
CA VAL A 121 2.76 13.94 17.72
C VAL A 121 4.22 13.50 17.87
N PRO A 122 4.93 13.16 16.77
CA PRO A 122 4.44 13.07 15.40
C PRO A 122 3.40 11.96 15.20
N GLY A 123 2.56 12.10 14.17
CA GLY A 123 1.64 11.05 13.73
C GLY A 123 2.42 9.86 13.14
N HIS A 124 1.80 8.70 13.03
CA HIS A 124 2.47 7.47 12.56
C HIS A 124 1.51 6.53 11.84
N TYR A 125 2.06 5.55 11.14
CA TYR A 125 1.28 4.51 10.47
C TYR A 125 0.93 3.38 11.45
N VAL A 126 -0.33 2.95 11.42
CA VAL A 126 -0.82 1.81 12.18
C VAL A 126 -1.28 0.73 11.21
N LEU A 127 -0.74 -0.47 11.35
CA LEU A 127 -1.15 -1.66 10.60
C LEU A 127 -1.87 -2.64 11.52
N TYR A 128 -3.03 -3.12 11.10
CA TYR A 128 -3.77 -4.17 11.78
C TYR A 128 -3.46 -5.50 11.11
N TRP A 129 -2.89 -6.45 11.85
CA TRP A 129 -2.52 -7.76 11.34
C TRP A 129 -3.35 -8.86 12.01
N GLU A 130 -4.11 -9.63 11.22
CA GLU A 130 -4.71 -10.86 11.71
C GLU A 130 -3.75 -12.02 11.42
N LEU A 131 -3.28 -12.67 12.48
CA LEU A 131 -2.30 -13.75 12.39
C LEU A 131 -2.98 -15.11 12.53
N GLY A 132 -2.50 -16.06 11.74
CA GLY A 132 -2.86 -17.47 11.82
C GLY A 132 -1.62 -18.33 12.09
N ARG A 133 -1.85 -19.61 12.43
CA ARG A 133 -0.78 -20.62 12.51
C ARG A 133 -0.97 -21.69 11.46
N LYS A 134 0.15 -22.25 11.01
CA LYS A 134 0.16 -23.48 10.22
C LYS A 134 -0.16 -24.74 11.06
N VAL A 135 0.02 -24.68 12.39
CA VAL A 135 -0.20 -25.80 13.33
C VAL A 135 -1.17 -25.37 14.45
N LYS A 136 -2.17 -26.21 14.74
CA LYS A 136 -3.38 -25.86 15.53
C LYS A 136 -3.22 -25.83 17.06
N ASP A 137 -2.09 -26.24 17.63
CA ASP A 137 -2.05 -26.71 19.04
C ASP A 137 -1.33 -25.81 20.07
N ALA A 138 -1.09 -24.52 19.81
CA ALA A 138 -0.53 -23.64 20.83
C ALA A 138 -1.07 -22.20 20.75
N LYS A 139 -1.15 -21.52 21.91
CA LYS A 139 -1.56 -20.12 22.04
C LYS A 139 -0.82 -19.24 21.02
N LEU A 140 -1.58 -18.41 20.31
CA LEU A 140 -1.10 -17.46 19.31
C LEU A 140 -0.54 -16.22 20.01
N GLU A 141 0.64 -16.34 20.58
CA GLU A 141 1.38 -15.21 21.14
C GLU A 141 2.64 -15.03 20.29
N PRO A 142 2.67 -14.04 19.38
CA PRO A 142 3.87 -13.75 18.63
C PRO A 142 4.92 -13.17 19.57
N ASP A 143 6.18 -13.58 19.36
CA ASP A 143 7.32 -13.07 20.11
C ASP A 143 7.44 -11.54 19.85
N PRO A 144 7.46 -10.70 20.90
CA PRO A 144 7.59 -9.25 20.73
C PRO A 144 8.78 -8.84 19.86
N ASP A 145 9.93 -9.48 20.03
CA ASP A 145 11.15 -9.12 19.29
C ASP A 145 10.96 -9.34 17.77
N VAL A 146 10.24 -10.40 17.39
CA VAL A 146 9.93 -10.72 15.99
C VAL A 146 8.95 -9.71 15.41
N MET A 147 7.96 -9.29 16.19
CA MET A 147 6.96 -8.31 15.75
C MET A 147 7.57 -6.92 15.59
N GLU A 148 8.47 -6.52 16.48
CA GLU A 148 9.22 -5.27 16.36
C GLU A 148 10.15 -5.28 15.12
N GLU A 149 10.78 -6.41 14.82
CA GLU A 149 11.55 -6.57 13.58
C GLU A 149 10.65 -6.54 12.34
N CYS A 150 9.42 -7.07 12.42
CA CYS A 150 8.41 -6.91 11.36
C CYS A 150 8.07 -5.44 11.14
N CYS A 151 7.85 -4.65 12.20
CA CYS A 151 7.61 -3.22 12.09
C CYS A 151 8.76 -2.53 11.35
N PHE A 152 10.00 -2.82 11.75
CA PHE A 152 11.18 -2.26 11.11
C PHE A 152 11.33 -2.67 9.64
N ALA A 153 11.13 -3.96 9.31
CA ALA A 153 11.23 -4.45 7.94
C ALA A 153 10.19 -3.82 7.00
N VAL A 154 8.99 -3.51 7.52
CA VAL A 154 7.99 -2.73 6.80
C VAL A 154 8.49 -1.30 6.57
N GLU A 155 8.94 -0.60 7.62
CA GLU A 155 9.46 0.78 7.47
C GLU A 155 10.63 0.89 6.49
N GLU A 156 11.55 -0.07 6.51
CA GLU A 156 12.71 -0.12 5.62
C GLU A 156 12.30 -0.33 4.16
N SER A 157 11.15 -0.98 3.93
CA SER A 157 10.63 -1.25 2.59
C SER A 157 9.74 -0.13 2.04
N LEU A 158 9.41 0.89 2.84
CA LEU A 158 8.66 2.05 2.40
C LEU A 158 9.54 3.01 1.60
N ASP A 159 8.88 3.94 0.90
CA ASP A 159 9.56 4.88 0.00
C ASP A 159 10.59 5.77 0.72
N SER A 160 11.47 6.38 -0.07
CA SER A 160 12.53 7.26 0.44
C SER A 160 12.00 8.48 1.20
N VAL A 161 10.78 8.95 0.89
CA VAL A 161 10.18 10.14 1.52
C VAL A 161 9.72 9.78 2.94
N TYR A 162 9.02 8.66 3.11
CA TYR A 162 8.69 8.11 4.43
C TYR A 162 9.96 7.90 5.27
N ARG A 163 10.98 7.24 4.71
CA ARG A 163 12.25 6.99 5.43
C ARG A 163 12.97 8.29 5.79
N ARG A 164 12.95 9.31 4.93
CA ARG A 164 13.46 10.67 5.23
C ARG A 164 12.72 11.32 6.38
N PHE A 165 11.39 11.25 6.38
CA PHE A 165 10.56 11.86 7.42
C PHE A 165 10.69 11.15 8.76
N ARG A 166 10.93 9.84 8.74
CA ARG A 166 11.21 9.05 9.94
C ARG A 166 12.60 9.35 10.52
N LYS A 167 13.64 9.47 9.68
CA LYS A 167 15.03 9.61 10.12
C LYS A 167 15.49 11.06 10.33
N ASN A 168 15.23 11.95 9.37
CA ASN A 168 15.79 13.30 9.33
C ASN A 168 14.79 14.34 9.83
N ASP A 169 13.62 14.41 9.21
CA ASP A 169 12.66 15.51 9.46
C ASP A 169 11.87 15.29 10.76
N LYS A 170 11.82 14.04 11.24
CA LYS A 170 11.11 13.59 12.46
C LYS A 170 9.63 13.97 12.49
N SER A 171 9.02 14.14 11.31
CA SER A 171 7.60 14.44 11.14
C SER A 171 6.72 13.18 11.16
N VAL A 172 7.32 11.99 11.06
CA VAL A 172 6.65 10.69 11.17
C VAL A 172 7.20 9.89 12.35
N GLY A 173 6.30 9.37 13.18
CA GLY A 173 6.59 8.50 14.32
C GLY A 173 6.86 7.04 13.91
N PRO A 174 7.26 6.17 14.86
CA PRO A 174 7.50 4.76 14.59
C PRO A 174 6.23 4.05 14.11
N LEU A 175 6.35 3.26 13.05
CA LEU A 175 5.27 2.39 12.59
C LEU A 175 4.83 1.43 13.69
N GLU A 176 3.51 1.31 13.86
CA GLU A 176 2.86 0.41 14.80
C GLU A 176 2.22 -0.76 14.06
N ILE A 177 2.44 -1.98 14.54
CA ILE A 177 1.66 -3.17 14.17
C ILE A 177 0.79 -3.56 15.36
N LYS A 178 -0.53 -3.54 15.16
CA LYS A 178 -1.54 -4.06 16.09
C LYS A 178 -2.00 -5.44 15.64
N VAL A 179 -1.75 -6.45 16.45
CA VAL A 179 -2.25 -7.81 16.19
C VAL A 179 -3.69 -7.90 16.66
N VAL A 180 -4.58 -8.29 15.76
CA VAL A 180 -6.01 -8.48 16.06
C VAL A 180 -6.35 -9.96 16.25
N ARG A 181 -7.42 -10.23 16.99
CA ARG A 181 -7.91 -11.60 17.20
C ARG A 181 -8.35 -12.25 15.88
N PRO A 182 -8.24 -13.58 15.75
CA PRO A 182 -8.79 -14.29 14.59
C PRO A 182 -10.29 -14.00 14.39
N GLY A 183 -10.70 -13.75 13.14
CA GLY A 183 -12.07 -13.39 12.77
C GLY A 183 -12.39 -11.89 12.86
N ALA A 184 -11.42 -11.04 13.22
CA ALA A 184 -11.62 -9.59 13.26
C ALA A 184 -11.93 -9.02 11.86
N PHE A 185 -11.30 -9.54 10.82
CA PHE A 185 -11.60 -9.11 9.44
C PHE A 185 -12.95 -9.63 8.92
N ASP A 186 -13.45 -10.75 9.45
CA ASP A 186 -14.82 -11.21 9.17
C ASP A 186 -15.86 -10.28 9.82
N GLU A 187 -15.62 -9.83 11.06
CA GLU A 187 -16.45 -8.81 11.73
C GLU A 187 -16.45 -7.50 10.94
N LEU A 188 -15.27 -7.06 10.46
CA LEU A 188 -15.13 -5.87 9.61
C LEU A 188 -15.88 -6.02 8.27
N MET A 189 -15.82 -7.20 7.65
CA MET A 189 -16.55 -7.50 6.42
C MET A 189 -18.06 -7.39 6.66
N ASN A 190 -18.58 -8.03 7.71
CA ASN A 190 -20.00 -7.99 8.05
C ASN A 190 -20.48 -6.55 8.26
N PHE A 191 -19.69 -5.71 8.93
CA PHE A 191 -19.99 -4.29 9.10
C PHE A 191 -20.18 -3.55 7.77
N PHE A 192 -19.34 -3.79 6.77
CA PHE A 192 -19.49 -3.15 5.45
C PHE A 192 -20.63 -3.75 4.63
N VAL A 193 -20.87 -5.06 4.75
CA VAL A 193 -21.98 -5.76 4.09
C VAL A 193 -23.33 -5.27 4.61
N ASP A 194 -23.47 -5.10 5.92
CA ASP A 194 -24.68 -4.57 6.56
C ASP A 194 -24.99 -3.13 6.11
N ARG A 195 -23.96 -2.40 5.66
CA ARG A 195 -24.08 -1.06 5.07
C ARG A 195 -24.27 -1.06 3.55
N GLY A 196 -24.58 -2.21 2.97
CA GLY A 196 -24.93 -2.35 1.56
C GLY A 196 -23.77 -2.72 0.64
N SER A 197 -22.60 -3.09 1.16
CA SER A 197 -21.52 -3.63 0.33
C SER A 197 -21.91 -5.02 -0.20
N SER A 198 -21.61 -5.29 -1.48
CA SER A 198 -21.86 -6.61 -2.05
C SER A 198 -20.91 -7.65 -1.46
N VAL A 199 -21.46 -8.74 -0.92
CA VAL A 199 -20.70 -9.86 -0.35
C VAL A 199 -19.73 -10.46 -1.37
N SER A 200 -20.15 -10.62 -2.63
CA SER A 200 -19.33 -11.27 -3.67
C SER A 200 -18.20 -10.39 -4.22
N GLN A 201 -18.26 -9.08 -3.97
CA GLN A 201 -17.27 -8.12 -4.43
C GLN A 201 -16.43 -7.55 -3.29
N TYR A 202 -16.76 -7.92 -2.05
CA TYR A 202 -16.04 -7.41 -0.89
C TYR A 202 -14.57 -7.80 -0.96
N LYS A 203 -13.71 -6.81 -0.73
CA LYS A 203 -12.29 -6.97 -0.50
C LYS A 203 -11.95 -6.14 0.71
N THR A 204 -11.15 -6.70 1.61
CA THR A 204 -10.62 -5.95 2.75
C THR A 204 -9.94 -4.68 2.25
N PRO A 205 -10.41 -3.49 2.67
CA PRO A 205 -9.76 -2.24 2.30
C PRO A 205 -8.36 -2.22 2.91
N ARG A 206 -7.35 -1.81 2.13
CA ARG A 206 -5.96 -1.74 2.64
C ARG A 206 -5.69 -0.53 3.53
N SER A 207 -6.60 0.43 3.54
CA SER A 207 -6.61 1.55 4.48
C SER A 207 -8.06 1.89 4.86
N VAL A 208 -8.31 2.08 6.15
CA VAL A 208 -9.63 2.37 6.71
C VAL A 208 -9.63 3.76 7.34
N THR A 209 -10.59 4.58 6.93
CA THR A 209 -10.81 5.93 7.49
C THR A 209 -12.16 6.07 8.20
N ASN A 210 -13.03 5.06 8.10
CA ASN A 210 -14.34 5.09 8.77
C ASN A 210 -14.16 4.83 10.27
N GLU A 211 -14.54 5.81 11.09
CA GLU A 211 -14.39 5.77 12.55
C GLU A 211 -15.05 4.55 13.23
N GLU A 212 -16.21 4.09 12.73
CA GLU A 212 -16.90 2.94 13.31
C GLU A 212 -16.19 1.63 12.97
N ALA A 213 -15.68 1.51 11.74
CA ALA A 213 -14.83 0.40 11.34
C ALA A 213 -13.52 0.36 12.15
N LEU A 214 -12.92 1.53 12.41
CA LEU A 214 -11.73 1.64 13.26
C LEU A 214 -12.00 1.20 14.70
N LYS A 215 -13.17 1.53 15.27
CA LYS A 215 -13.56 1.06 16.61
C LYS A 215 -13.69 -0.46 16.69
N ILE A 216 -14.21 -1.10 15.64
CA ILE A 216 -14.27 -2.57 15.56
C ILE A 216 -12.86 -3.16 15.58
N LEU A 217 -11.96 -2.61 14.76
CA LEU A 217 -10.57 -3.05 14.71
C LEU A 217 -9.86 -2.84 16.05
N ASP A 218 -9.95 -1.64 16.64
CA ASP A 218 -9.31 -1.31 17.92
C ASP A 218 -9.84 -2.17 19.08
N ALA A 219 -11.13 -2.52 19.08
CA ALA A 219 -11.71 -3.43 20.08
C ALA A 219 -11.28 -4.90 19.89
N ALA A 220 -10.78 -5.26 18.71
CA ALA A 220 -10.29 -6.59 18.38
C ALA A 220 -8.78 -6.77 18.62
N VAL A 221 -8.07 -5.70 19.00
CA VAL A 221 -6.62 -5.71 19.22
C VAL A 221 -6.26 -6.54 20.46
N VAL A 222 -5.25 -7.40 20.29
CA VAL A 222 -4.71 -8.28 21.34
C VAL A 222 -3.35 -7.78 21.83
N SER A 223 -2.51 -7.27 20.93
CA SER A 223 -1.18 -6.76 21.25
C SER A 223 -0.71 -5.71 20.23
N ASN A 224 0.20 -4.83 20.67
CA ASN A 224 0.69 -3.69 19.91
C ASN A 224 2.22 -3.70 19.93
N PHE A 225 2.84 -3.42 18.79
CA PHE A 225 4.30 -3.42 18.64
C PHE A 225 4.72 -2.21 17.82
N PHE A 226 5.83 -1.58 18.20
CA PHE A 226 6.37 -0.42 17.52
C PHE A 226 7.73 -0.73 16.92
N SER A 227 8.06 -0.09 15.81
CA SER A 227 9.42 -0.13 15.28
C SER A 227 10.39 0.53 16.27
N GLN A 228 11.34 -0.25 16.79
CA GLN A 228 12.38 0.24 17.72
C GLN A 228 13.58 0.86 17.00
N LYS A 229 13.74 0.56 15.71
CA LYS A 229 14.85 1.03 14.87
C LYS A 229 14.35 2.12 13.93
N ILE A 230 15.28 2.93 13.43
CA ILE A 230 14.99 3.96 12.43
C ILE A 230 15.43 3.42 11.07
N PRO A 231 14.59 3.48 10.03
CA PRO A 231 14.95 2.98 8.70
C PRO A 231 16.14 3.74 8.11
N SER A 232 16.88 3.07 7.24
CA SER A 232 18.01 3.66 6.56
C SER A 232 17.53 4.70 5.54
N TRP A 233 18.27 5.82 5.47
CA TRP A 233 18.06 6.86 4.49
C TRP A 233 19.37 7.61 4.29
N GLU A 234 19.78 7.79 3.03
CA GLU A 234 20.96 8.54 2.63
C GLU A 234 20.61 9.57 1.56
N LEU A 235 21.25 10.74 1.61
CA LEU A 235 21.06 11.83 0.64
C LEU A 235 21.41 11.41 -0.80
N LYS A 236 22.18 10.32 -1.00
CA LYS A 236 22.61 9.85 -2.33
C LYS A 236 21.52 9.11 -3.11
N GLU A 237 20.46 8.65 -2.47
CA GLU A 237 19.30 8.06 -3.17
C GLU A 237 18.53 9.09 -4.02
N LEU A 238 18.84 10.39 -3.89
CA LEU A 238 18.33 11.46 -4.76
C LEU A 238 19.03 11.55 -6.13
N HIS A 239 20.17 10.87 -6.33
CA HIS A 239 21.01 11.04 -7.53
C HIS A 239 21.50 9.76 -8.18
N SER A 240 21.16 8.57 -7.68
CA SER A 240 21.63 7.30 -8.27
C SER A 240 20.64 6.70 -9.27
N THR A 241 20.29 7.43 -10.32
CA THR A 241 19.96 6.82 -11.62
C THR A 241 20.24 7.83 -12.74
N ILE A 242 21.52 7.95 -13.11
CA ILE A 242 21.95 8.49 -14.42
C ILE A 242 22.57 7.32 -15.18
#